data_AF-A0A8C4S5G9-F1
#
_entry.id   AF-A0A8C4S5G9-F1
#
_cell.length_a   1.000
_cell.length_b   1.000
_cell.length_c   1.000
_cell.angle_alpha   90.00
_cell.angle_beta   90.00
_cell.angle_gamma   90.00
#
_symmetry.space_group_name_H-M   'P 1'
#
loop_
_entity.id
_entity.type
_entity.pdbx_description
1 polymer ?
#
loop_
_entity_poly.entity_id
_entity_poly.type
_entity_poly.pdbx_seq_one_letter_code
_entity_poly.pdbx_strand_id
1 'polypeptide(L)'
;MKSFTDSSTGSESESKSQSIPETMERVTRRRMAANARERKRMQGLNTAFDCLRRVVPQWGQDKKLSKYETLQMALSYIMALSSILSEAEHYSTSQRDWCVQSEGYAFLACDSSADLEEFSYSAESY
;
A
#
# COMPACT_ATOMS: atom_id res chain seq x y z
N MET A 1 -21.75 -57.71 -30.64
CA MET A 1 -22.20 -56.43 -31.21
C MET A 1 -22.81 -55.58 -30.11
N LYS A 2 -22.37 -54.33 -29.92
CA LYS A 2 -23.06 -53.34 -29.07
C LYS A 2 -23.68 -52.30 -29.98
N SER A 3 -25.01 -52.28 -30.06
CA SER A 3 -25.77 -51.33 -30.87
C SER A 3 -25.88 -49.99 -30.14
N PHE A 4 -25.61 -48.93 -30.92
CA PHE A 4 -25.85 -47.53 -30.58
C PHE A 4 -27.36 -47.26 -30.44
N THR A 5 -27.71 -46.43 -29.45
CA THR A 5 -28.92 -45.61 -29.49
C THR A 5 -28.53 -44.20 -29.03
N ASP A 6 -28.42 -43.29 -30.00
CA ASP A 6 -28.51 -41.85 -29.77
C ASP A 6 -29.99 -41.49 -29.81
N SER A 7 -30.46 -40.88 -28.73
CA SER A 7 -31.76 -40.22 -28.69
C SER A 7 -31.56 -38.83 -28.12
N SER A 8 -31.12 -37.94 -28.99
CA SER A 8 -31.41 -36.51 -28.89
C SER A 8 -32.93 -36.33 -28.80
N THR A 9 -33.42 -35.84 -27.67
CA THR A 9 -34.75 -35.23 -27.57
C THR A 9 -34.56 -33.84 -26.97
N GLY A 10 -34.84 -32.83 -27.80
CA GLY A 10 -34.72 -31.43 -27.43
C GLY A 10 -35.73 -31.07 -26.36
N SER A 11 -35.23 -30.54 -25.24
CA SER A 11 -36.08 -29.87 -24.26
C SER A 11 -36.44 -28.49 -24.77
N GLU A 12 -37.58 -28.40 -25.48
CA GLU A 12 -38.31 -27.14 -25.62
C GLU A 12 -38.80 -26.73 -24.23
N SER A 13 -38.15 -25.72 -23.65
CA SER A 13 -38.58 -25.12 -22.38
C SER A 13 -39.49 -23.94 -22.69
N GLU A 14 -40.80 -24.21 -22.62
CA GLU A 14 -41.88 -23.22 -22.65
C GLU A 14 -41.62 -22.11 -21.63
N SER A 15 -41.47 -20.89 -22.15
CA SER A 15 -41.29 -19.67 -21.37
C SER A 15 -42.61 -19.29 -20.70
N LYS A 16 -42.85 -19.81 -19.49
CA LYS A 16 -43.96 -19.37 -18.64
C LYS A 16 -43.64 -18.01 -18.02
N SER A 17 -44.00 -16.94 -18.72
CA SER A 17 -43.93 -15.56 -18.25
C SER A 17 -44.85 -15.33 -17.05
N GLN A 18 -44.39 -15.70 -15.85
CA GLN A 18 -45.00 -15.23 -14.61
C GLN A 18 -44.61 -13.76 -14.43
N SER A 19 -45.59 -12.86 -14.55
CA SER A 19 -45.41 -11.42 -14.37
C SER A 19 -44.86 -11.12 -12.96
N ILE A 20 -43.58 -10.76 -12.89
CA ILE A 20 -42.96 -10.25 -11.66
C ILE A 20 -43.73 -8.98 -11.26
N PRO A 21 -44.17 -8.83 -9.99
CA PRO A 21 -44.84 -7.61 -9.56
C PRO A 21 -43.97 -6.39 -9.89
N GLU A 22 -44.50 -5.37 -10.56
CA GLU A 22 -43.72 -4.20 -11.04
C GLU A 22 -42.86 -3.56 -9.94
N THR A 23 -43.32 -3.65 -8.69
CA THR A 23 -42.59 -3.26 -7.49
C THR A 23 -41.30 -4.06 -7.26
N MET A 24 -41.33 -5.39 -7.45
CA MET A 24 -40.16 -6.27 -7.37
C MET A 24 -39.14 -5.95 -8.47
N GLU A 25 -39.60 -5.60 -9.67
CA GLU A 25 -38.72 -5.22 -10.78
C GLU A 25 -37.97 -3.91 -10.49
N ARG A 26 -38.67 -2.90 -9.96
CA ARG A 26 -38.04 -1.62 -9.53
C ARG A 26 -37.01 -1.83 -8.43
N VAL A 27 -37.31 -2.66 -7.43
CA VAL A 27 -36.37 -3.01 -6.36
C VAL A 27 -35.14 -3.71 -6.94
N THR A 28 -35.34 -4.63 -7.87
CA THR A 28 -34.24 -5.35 -8.54
C THR A 28 -33.35 -4.41 -9.34
N ARG A 29 -33.92 -3.48 -10.13
CA ARG A 29 -33.15 -2.46 -10.87
C ARG A 29 -32.32 -1.58 -9.94
N ARG A 30 -32.89 -1.12 -8.82
CA ARG A 30 -32.17 -0.33 -7.81
C ARG A 30 -31.00 -1.10 -7.20
N ARG A 31 -31.21 -2.38 -6.85
CA ARG A 31 -30.17 -3.27 -6.34
C ARG A 31 -29.05 -3.47 -7.37
N MET A 32 -29.40 -3.72 -8.63
CA MET A 32 -28.42 -3.87 -9.72
C MET A 32 -27.58 -2.60 -9.89
N ALA A 33 -28.21 -1.42 -9.88
CA ALA A 33 -27.50 -0.15 -9.97
C ALA A 33 -26.57 0.07 -8.77
N ALA A 34 -26.99 -0.29 -7.56
CA ALA A 34 -26.14 -0.23 -6.37
C ALA A 34 -24.93 -1.17 -6.48
N ASN A 35 -25.14 -2.42 -6.88
CA ASN A 35 -24.06 -3.39 -7.08
C ASN A 35 -23.08 -2.95 -8.18
N ALA A 36 -23.57 -2.32 -9.25
CA ALA A 36 -22.72 -1.77 -10.30
C ALA A 36 -21.81 -0.65 -9.76
N ARG A 37 -22.34 0.25 -8.93
CA ARG A 37 -21.55 1.31 -8.28
C ARG A 37 -20.47 0.73 -7.35
N GLU A 38 -20.83 -0.25 -6.54
CA GLU A 38 -19.86 -0.88 -5.63
C GLU A 38 -18.76 -1.61 -6.39
N ARG A 39 -19.09 -2.30 -7.49
CA ARG A 39 -18.07 -2.88 -8.38
C ARG A 39 -17.11 -1.83 -8.93
N LYS A 40 -17.63 -0.68 -9.38
CA LYS A 40 -16.78 0.43 -9.85
C LYS A 40 -15.87 0.97 -8.74
N ARG A 41 -16.39 1.15 -7.53
CA ARG A 41 -15.59 1.55 -6.36
C ARG A 41 -14.48 0.53 -6.08
N MET A 42 -14.82 -0.76 -6.07
CA MET A 42 -13.87 -1.84 -5.78
C MET A 42 -12.80 -1.99 -6.89
N GLN A 43 -13.16 -1.73 -8.15
CA GLN A 43 -12.20 -1.66 -9.25
C GLN A 43 -11.12 -0.61 -8.97
N GLY A 44 -11.49 0.59 -8.54
CA GLY A 44 -10.53 1.64 -8.16
C GLY A 44 -9.59 1.22 -7.04
N LEU A 45 -10.11 0.54 -6.01
CA LEU A 45 -9.28 -0.02 -4.95
C LEU A 45 -8.28 -1.06 -5.48
N ASN A 46 -8.74 -1.98 -6.32
CA ASN A 46 -7.88 -3.01 -6.91
C ASN A 46 -6.81 -2.40 -7.82
N THR A 47 -7.13 -1.33 -8.56
CA THR A 47 -6.15 -0.58 -9.36
C THR A 47 -5.07 0.04 -8.47
N ALA A 48 -5.43 0.68 -7.37
CA ALA A 48 -4.45 1.21 -6.41
C ALA A 48 -3.56 0.10 -5.83
N PHE A 49 -4.15 -1.06 -5.58
CA PHE A 49 -3.44 -2.23 -5.10
C PHE A 49 -2.44 -2.78 -6.14
N ASP A 50 -2.80 -2.78 -7.42
CA ASP A 50 -1.89 -3.13 -8.52
C ASP A 50 -0.79 -2.08 -8.74
N CYS A 51 -1.06 -0.80 -8.47
CA CYS A 51 -0.02 0.23 -8.41
C CYS A 51 1.01 -0.10 -7.31
N LEU A 52 0.54 -0.46 -6.12
CA LEU A 52 1.42 -0.83 -5.02
C LEU A 52 2.29 -2.04 -5.38
N ARG A 53 1.71 -3.10 -5.98
CA ARG A 53 2.47 -4.28 -6.41
C ARG A 53 3.61 -3.99 -7.38
N ARG A 54 3.51 -2.92 -8.18
CA ARG A 54 4.56 -2.53 -9.14
C ARG A 54 5.79 -1.94 -8.47
N VAL A 55 5.64 -1.31 -7.32
CA VAL A 55 6.75 -0.69 -6.58
C VAL A 55 7.28 -1.57 -5.45
N VAL A 56 6.53 -2.60 -5.07
CA VAL A 56 6.95 -3.59 -4.07
C VAL A 56 7.91 -4.61 -4.72
N PRO A 57 9.08 -4.89 -4.12
CA PRO A 57 10.00 -5.91 -4.62
C PRO A 57 9.37 -7.29 -4.72
N GLN A 58 9.62 -8.00 -5.83
CA GLN A 58 9.13 -9.36 -6.07
C GLN A 58 10.32 -10.28 -6.35
N TRP A 59 10.49 -11.33 -5.53
CA TRP A 59 11.57 -12.30 -5.73
C TRP A 59 11.14 -13.42 -6.68
N GLY A 60 11.34 -13.18 -7.97
CA GLY A 60 11.32 -14.23 -9.01
C GLY A 60 10.00 -14.96 -9.19
N GLN A 61 8.89 -14.41 -8.72
CA GLN A 61 7.56 -14.96 -8.96
C GLN A 61 6.86 -14.12 -10.03
N ASP A 62 6.60 -14.72 -11.19
CA ASP A 62 5.72 -14.15 -12.22
C ASP A 62 4.25 -14.10 -11.75
N LYS A 63 3.98 -14.56 -10.53
CA LYS A 63 2.67 -14.63 -9.90
C LYS A 63 2.38 -13.35 -9.12
N LYS A 64 1.17 -12.81 -9.31
CA LYS A 64 0.65 -11.69 -8.51
C LYS A 64 0.54 -12.07 -7.02
N LEU A 65 1.18 -11.29 -6.16
CA LEU A 65 1.06 -11.38 -4.70
C LEU A 65 -0.40 -11.20 -4.24
N SER A 66 -0.81 -11.94 -3.21
CA SER A 66 -2.11 -11.74 -2.54
C SER A 66 -2.19 -10.36 -1.88
N LYS A 67 -3.40 -9.98 -1.44
CA LYS A 67 -3.60 -8.69 -0.74
C LYS A 67 -2.78 -8.63 0.54
N TYR A 68 -2.80 -9.69 1.34
CA TYR A 68 -2.05 -9.71 2.59
C TYR A 68 -0.54 -9.65 2.33
N GLU A 69 -0.01 -10.48 1.43
CA GLU A 69 1.42 -10.51 1.12
C GLU A 69 1.93 -9.16 0.60
N THR A 70 1.17 -8.50 -0.28
CA THR A 70 1.57 -7.18 -0.80
C THR A 70 1.67 -6.14 0.32
N LEU A 71 0.75 -6.16 1.29
CA LEU A 71 0.81 -5.23 2.43
C LEU A 71 2.00 -5.53 3.34
N GLN A 72 2.25 -6.81 3.64
CA GLN A 72 3.41 -7.22 4.42
C GLN A 72 4.72 -6.81 3.74
N MET A 73 4.85 -7.10 2.45
CA MET A 73 6.03 -6.75 1.66
C MET A 73 6.23 -5.23 1.55
N ALA A 74 5.16 -4.46 1.38
CA ALA A 74 5.24 -3.01 1.36
C ALA A 74 5.74 -2.44 2.69
N LEU A 75 5.24 -2.95 3.83
CA LEU A 75 5.70 -2.54 5.15
C LEU A 75 7.19 -2.85 5.35
N SER A 76 7.59 -4.09 5.08
CA SER A 76 8.99 -4.52 5.18
C SER A 76 9.89 -3.68 4.28
N TYR A 77 9.41 -3.33 3.08
CA TYR A 77 10.19 -2.53 2.15
C TYR A 77 10.38 -1.08 2.63
N ILE A 78 9.33 -0.43 3.14
CA ILE A 78 9.44 0.90 3.75
C ILE A 78 10.46 0.86 4.90
N MET A 79 10.37 -0.12 5.80
CA MET A 79 11.30 -0.25 6.92
C MET A 79 12.74 -0.44 6.47
N ALA A 80 12.98 -1.30 5.46
CA ALA A 80 14.30 -1.54 4.92
C ALA A 80 14.91 -0.27 4.30
N LEU A 81 14.14 0.46 3.48
CA LEU A 81 14.59 1.72 2.89
C LEU A 81 14.90 2.77 3.97
N SER A 82 14.04 2.91 4.98
CA SER A 82 14.30 3.81 6.11
C SER A 82 15.60 3.46 6.84
N SER A 83 15.85 2.17 7.11
CA SER A 83 17.10 1.71 7.75
C SER A 83 18.33 2.05 6.91
N ILE A 84 18.28 1.83 5.59
CA ILE A 84 19.40 2.15 4.68
C ILE A 84 19.69 3.65 4.67
N LEU A 85 18.65 4.49 4.67
CA LEU A 85 18.82 5.94 4.71
C LEU A 85 19.42 6.41 6.04
N SER A 86 18.94 5.91 7.18
CA SER A 86 19.51 6.25 8.49
C SER A 86 20.97 5.80 8.63
N GLU A 87 21.29 4.60 8.14
CA GLU A 87 22.66 4.09 8.15
C GLU A 87 23.60 4.98 7.30
N ALA A 88 23.16 5.45 6.14
CA ALA A 88 23.94 6.36 5.29
C ALA A 88 24.23 7.72 5.97
N GLU A 89 23.28 8.24 6.76
CA GLU A 89 23.48 9.44 7.58
C GLU A 89 24.49 9.22 8.71
N HIS A 90 24.44 8.04 9.35
CA HIS A 90 25.40 7.66 10.39
C HIS A 90 26.81 7.44 9.82
N TYR A 91 26.96 6.86 8.62
CA TYR A 91 28.26 6.79 7.95
C TYR A 91 28.79 8.15 7.53
N SER A 92 27.94 9.08 7.08
CA SER A 92 28.37 10.45 6.73
C SER A 92 28.82 11.25 7.95
N THR A 93 28.19 11.03 9.11
CA THR A 93 28.59 11.63 10.39
C THR A 93 29.82 10.94 10.96
N SER A 94 29.87 9.61 10.93
CA SER A 94 31.03 8.83 11.37
C SER A 94 32.26 9.01 10.47
N GLN A 95 32.10 9.37 9.19
CA GLN A 95 33.23 9.71 8.31
C GLN A 95 33.83 11.09 8.68
N ARG A 96 33.02 11.99 9.26
CA ARG A 96 33.55 13.20 9.92
C ARG A 96 34.32 12.84 11.19
N ASP A 97 33.82 11.90 11.99
CA ASP A 97 34.51 11.45 13.21
C ASP A 97 35.76 10.60 12.93
N TRP A 98 35.75 9.80 11.85
CA TRP A 98 36.92 9.03 11.37
C TRP A 98 38.02 9.94 10.82
N CYS A 99 37.65 11.07 10.19
CA CYS A 99 38.61 12.10 9.79
C CYS A 99 39.26 12.77 11.01
N VAL A 100 38.53 12.92 12.12
CA VAL A 100 39.03 13.54 13.37
C VAL A 100 39.92 12.58 14.18
N GLN A 101 39.85 11.26 13.96
CA GLN A 101 40.73 10.29 14.63
C GLN A 101 42.06 10.01 13.92
N SER A 102 42.19 10.33 12.63
CA SER A 102 43.47 10.16 11.90
C SER A 102 44.43 11.34 12.08
N GLU A 103 43.97 12.49 12.58
CA GLU A 103 44.83 13.61 12.95
C GLU A 103 44.97 13.69 14.48
N GLY A 104 45.65 12.69 15.03
CA GLY A 104 46.21 12.77 16.37
C GLY A 104 47.37 13.76 16.42
N TYR A 105 47.10 15.06 16.28
CA TYR A 105 47.86 16.21 16.81
C TYR A 105 47.24 17.51 16.27
N ALA A 106 46.88 18.43 17.18
CA ALA A 106 46.47 19.82 16.94
C ALA A 106 44.96 20.14 16.79
N PHE A 107 44.18 19.98 17.86
CA PHE A 107 43.11 20.95 18.17
C PHE A 107 42.94 21.12 19.69
N LEU A 108 43.99 21.58 20.35
CA LEU A 108 43.90 22.29 21.62
C LEU A 108 44.40 23.72 21.38
N ALA A 109 43.51 24.59 20.91
CA ALA A 109 43.50 26.04 21.20
C ALA A 109 42.45 26.78 20.35
N CYS A 110 41.21 26.85 20.83
CA CYS A 110 40.50 28.12 20.88
C CYS A 110 39.52 28.09 22.05
N ASP A 111 39.95 28.73 23.12
CA ASP A 111 39.27 28.98 24.39
C ASP A 111 38.46 30.29 24.28
N SER A 112 37.37 30.37 25.05
CA SER A 112 36.69 31.56 25.58
C SER A 112 36.00 32.56 24.65
N SER A 113 34.66 32.64 24.79
CA SER A 113 34.04 33.81 25.43
C SER A 113 32.67 33.42 25.98
N ALA A 114 32.47 33.74 27.25
CA ALA A 114 31.20 33.68 27.96
C ALA A 114 30.11 34.51 27.27
N ASP A 115 28.86 34.07 27.42
CA ASP A 115 27.80 34.90 28.02
C ASP A 115 26.62 34.01 28.43
N LEU A 116 26.60 33.68 29.73
CA LEU A 116 25.39 33.39 30.46
C LEU A 116 24.85 34.73 30.97
N GLU A 117 23.79 35.25 30.37
CA GLU A 117 22.83 36.05 31.13
C GLU A 117 21.40 35.56 30.90
N GLU A 118 20.85 35.17 32.04
CA GLU A 118 19.48 34.90 32.38
C GLU A 118 18.63 36.15 32.20
N PHE A 119 17.56 36.09 31.40
CA PHE A 119 16.41 36.97 31.64
C PHE A 119 15.09 36.29 31.31
N SER A 120 14.51 35.75 32.39
CA SER A 120 13.11 35.93 32.80
C SER A 120 11.98 35.49 31.86
N TYR A 121 11.25 34.50 32.34
CA TYR A 121 9.83 34.28 32.06
C TYR A 121 9.02 35.58 32.29
N SER A 122 8.27 36.02 31.29
CA SER A 122 7.03 36.76 31.55
C SER A 122 5.95 36.36 30.57
N ALA A 123 4.84 35.93 31.15
CA ALA A 123 3.58 35.71 30.49
C ALA A 123 2.95 37.05 30.06
N GLU A 124 1.91 36.90 29.23
CA GLU A 124 0.81 37.84 28.93
C GLU A 124 0.82 38.57 27.58
N SER A 125 -0.23 38.23 26.82
CA SER A 125 -1.03 39.06 25.90
C SER A 125 -0.42 39.51 24.57
N TYR A 126 -0.83 38.86 23.48
CA TYR A 126 -1.87 39.36 22.54
C TYR A 126 -2.37 38.22 21.66
#